data_AF-A0A844YXJ4-F1
#
_entry.id   AF-A0A844YXJ4-F1
#
_cell.length_a   1.000
_cell.length_b   1.000
_cell.length_c   1.000
_cell.angle_alpha   90.00
_cell.angle_beta   90.00
_cell.angle_gamma   90.00
#
_symmetry.space_group_name_H-M   'P 1'
#
loop_
_entity.id
_entity.type
_entity.pdbx_description
1 polymer ?
#
loop_
_entity_poly.entity_id
_entity_poly.type
_entity_poly.pdbx_seq_one_letter_code
_entity_poly.pdbx_strand_id
1 'polypeptide(L)'
;MQRHHLLPRQLVAQPWFARIIDQVGTDRLGLDDFRANGLLLPALEQAAQVLGLPLHRGPHRHYNSVVMERAGQIEAGWSACHGRDPDRARSELVMRLRLLQRALRRSLLQPARTLARLNRHDPAWHTVDFSDLDAMADALWHASGDDSGLE
;
A
#
# COMPACT_ATOMS: atom_id res chain seq x y z
N MET A 1 -20.32 -4.29 -3.96
CA MET A 1 -18.93 -4.18 -3.48
C MET A 1 -18.03 -5.04 -4.34
N GLN A 2 -16.75 -4.70 -4.48
CA GLN A 2 -15.72 -5.49 -5.15
C GLN A 2 -14.47 -5.59 -4.27
N ARG A 3 -13.72 -6.69 -4.42
CA ARG A 3 -12.46 -6.93 -3.69
C ARG A 3 -11.35 -6.11 -4.34
N HIS A 4 -10.72 -5.26 -3.53
CA HIS A 4 -9.52 -4.52 -3.91
C HIS A 4 -8.34 -5.06 -3.13
N HIS A 5 -7.25 -5.42 -3.83
CA HIS A 5 -6.01 -5.86 -3.20
C HIS A 5 -5.09 -4.66 -2.96
N LEU A 6 -4.50 -4.58 -1.76
CA LEU A 6 -3.63 -3.48 -1.36
C LEU A 6 -2.25 -3.62 -2.02
N LEU A 7 -1.63 -4.79 -1.88
CA LEU A 7 -0.51 -5.17 -2.72
C LEU A 7 -1.07 -5.79 -4.00
N PRO A 8 -0.90 -5.14 -5.16
CA PRO A 8 -1.55 -5.56 -6.39
C PRO A 8 -0.98 -6.90 -6.88
N ARG A 9 -1.80 -7.69 -7.57
CA ARG A 9 -1.34 -8.96 -8.17
C ARG A 9 -0.17 -8.74 -9.15
N GLN A 10 -0.10 -7.57 -9.78
CA GLN A 10 1.01 -7.17 -10.65
C GLN A 10 2.35 -7.05 -9.92
N LEU A 11 2.34 -6.70 -8.61
CA LEU A 11 3.53 -6.70 -7.76
C LEU A 11 3.96 -8.14 -7.48
N VAL A 12 3.01 -9.00 -7.10
CA VAL A 12 3.27 -10.43 -6.83
C VAL A 12 3.84 -11.15 -8.04
N ALA A 13 3.42 -10.75 -9.25
CA ALA A 13 3.93 -11.30 -10.50
C ALA A 13 5.34 -10.78 -10.90
N GLN A 14 5.94 -9.85 -10.16
CA GLN A 14 7.28 -9.35 -10.48
C GLN A 14 8.35 -10.37 -10.09
N PRO A 15 9.34 -10.65 -10.97
CA PRO A 15 10.41 -11.61 -10.67
C PRO A 15 11.21 -11.27 -9.40
N TRP A 16 11.46 -9.99 -9.14
CA TRP A 16 12.19 -9.55 -7.95
C TRP A 16 11.38 -9.76 -6.66
N PHE A 17 10.05 -9.68 -6.73
CA PHE A 17 9.18 -9.92 -5.59
C PHE A 17 8.98 -11.43 -5.33
N ALA A 18 9.05 -12.26 -6.38
CA ALA A 18 9.05 -13.71 -6.23
C ALA A 18 10.21 -14.18 -5.33
N ARG A 19 11.39 -13.58 -5.45
CA ARG A 19 12.54 -13.88 -4.57
C ARG A 19 12.23 -13.61 -3.10
N ILE A 20 11.52 -12.51 -2.80
CA ILE A 20 11.05 -12.21 -1.44
C ILE A 20 10.08 -13.28 -0.97
N ILE A 21 9.12 -13.68 -1.81
CA ILE A 21 8.14 -14.70 -1.48
C ILE A 21 8.84 -16.03 -1.16
N ASP A 22 9.81 -16.45 -1.96
CA ASP A 22 10.55 -17.70 -1.74
C ASP A 22 11.33 -17.68 -0.41
N GLN A 23 11.88 -16.52 -0.03
CA GLN A 23 12.70 -16.38 1.18
C GLN A 23 11.88 -16.19 2.47
N VAL A 24 10.65 -15.67 2.36
CA VAL A 24 9.85 -15.26 3.53
C VAL A 24 8.55 -16.06 3.68
N GLY A 25 7.98 -16.51 2.57
CA GLY A 25 6.70 -17.22 2.50
C GLY A 25 5.51 -16.27 2.36
N THR A 26 4.51 -16.67 1.57
CA THR A 26 3.27 -15.91 1.32
C THR A 26 2.47 -15.66 2.60
N ASP A 27 2.44 -16.64 3.52
CA ASP A 27 1.70 -16.55 4.79
C ASP A 27 2.22 -15.41 5.68
N ARG A 28 3.55 -15.27 5.82
CA ARG A 28 4.15 -14.24 6.66
C ARG A 28 3.92 -12.83 6.12
N LEU A 29 3.89 -12.73 4.79
CA LEU A 29 3.61 -11.52 4.04
C LEU A 29 2.10 -11.18 3.99
N GLY A 30 1.24 -12.13 4.36
CA GLY A 30 -0.22 -11.96 4.36
C GLY A 30 -0.80 -11.69 2.97
N LEU A 31 -0.16 -12.17 1.90
CA LEU A 31 -0.56 -11.85 0.52
C LEU A 31 -1.93 -12.44 0.17
N ASP A 32 -2.18 -13.66 0.63
CA ASP A 32 -3.41 -14.42 0.39
C ASP A 32 -4.49 -14.17 1.46
N ASP A 33 -4.12 -13.59 2.60
CA ASP A 33 -5.09 -13.17 3.61
C ASP A 33 -5.76 -11.86 3.20
N PHE A 34 -7.05 -11.94 2.85
CA PHE A 34 -7.86 -10.78 2.49
C PHE A 34 -7.98 -9.75 3.62
N ARG A 35 -7.93 -10.17 4.89
CA ARG A 35 -7.98 -9.25 6.03
C ARG A 35 -6.69 -8.43 6.13
N ALA A 36 -5.56 -9.02 5.74
CA ALA A 36 -4.28 -8.34 5.71
C ALA A 36 -4.10 -7.50 4.44
N ASN A 37 -4.37 -8.06 3.27
CA ASN A 37 -4.02 -7.51 1.96
C ASN A 37 -5.22 -7.08 1.10
N GLY A 38 -6.42 -6.97 1.69
CA GLY A 38 -7.64 -6.63 0.97
C GLY A 38 -8.51 -5.59 1.64
N LEU A 39 -9.39 -5.00 0.84
CA LEU A 39 -10.47 -4.12 1.25
C LEU A 39 -11.67 -4.30 0.29
N LEU A 40 -12.88 -4.14 0.80
CA LEU A 40 -14.08 -4.05 -0.05
C LEU A 40 -14.33 -2.60 -0.42
N LEU A 41 -14.41 -2.33 -1.72
CA LEU A 41 -14.74 -1.02 -2.25
C LEU A 41 -16.07 -1.05 -3.02
N PRO A 42 -16.82 0.07 -3.04
CA PRO A 42 -18.00 0.23 -3.89
C PRO A 42 -17.66 -0.02 -5.36
N ALA A 43 -18.56 -0.65 -6.09
CA ALA A 43 -18.42 -0.87 -7.54
C ALA A 43 -19.51 -0.15 -8.35
N LEU A 44 -20.43 0.51 -7.65
CA LEU A 44 -21.51 1.32 -8.19
C LEU A 44 -21.32 2.73 -7.67
N GLU A 45 -21.53 3.73 -8.54
CA GLU A 45 -21.37 5.15 -8.23
C GLU A 45 -22.25 5.57 -7.04
N GLN A 46 -23.51 5.11 -7.02
CA GLN A 46 -24.44 5.40 -5.92
C GLN A 46 -23.91 4.87 -4.58
N ALA A 47 -23.34 3.66 -4.58
CA ALA A 47 -22.76 3.08 -3.37
C ALA A 47 -21.49 3.83 -2.92
N ALA A 48 -20.67 4.30 -3.87
CA ALA A 48 -19.50 5.13 -3.57
C ALA A 48 -19.90 6.46 -2.91
N GLN A 49 -20.93 7.10 -3.45
CA GLN A 49 -21.45 8.36 -2.93
C GLN A 49 -22.05 8.21 -1.53
N VAL A 50 -22.88 7.19 -1.29
CA VAL A 50 -23.52 6.95 0.02
C VAL A 50 -22.48 6.57 1.09
N LEU A 51 -21.45 5.79 0.73
CA LEU A 51 -20.45 5.30 1.67
C LEU A 51 -19.27 6.26 1.86
N GLY A 52 -19.14 7.30 1.01
CA GLY A 52 -17.97 8.18 1.02
C GLY A 52 -16.65 7.43 0.76
N LEU A 53 -16.70 6.35 -0.02
CA LEU A 53 -15.54 5.50 -0.34
C LEU A 53 -15.19 5.58 -1.84
N PRO A 54 -13.91 5.36 -2.21
CA PRO A 54 -13.51 5.36 -3.61
C PRO A 54 -14.27 4.35 -4.46
N LEU A 55 -14.71 4.77 -5.64
CA LEU A 55 -15.32 3.86 -6.62
C LEU A 55 -14.26 2.92 -7.20
N HIS A 56 -14.45 1.62 -7.01
CA HIS A 56 -13.66 0.60 -7.66
C HIS A 56 -14.11 0.39 -9.11
N ARG A 57 -13.23 0.77 -10.05
CA ARG A 57 -13.41 0.53 -11.49
C ARG A 57 -12.08 0.20 -12.15
N GLY A 58 -11.82 -1.10 -12.36
CA GLY A 58 -10.82 -1.61 -13.30
C GLY A 58 -9.37 -1.17 -13.05
N PRO A 59 -8.45 -1.46 -13.97
CA PRO A 59 -7.01 -1.45 -13.68
C PRO A 59 -6.47 -0.08 -13.25
N HIS A 60 -5.96 -0.01 -12.01
CA HIS A 60 -5.46 1.19 -11.36
C HIS A 60 -3.97 1.43 -11.64
N ARG A 61 -3.63 1.85 -12.87
CA ARG A 61 -2.21 1.97 -13.30
C ARG A 61 -1.37 2.87 -12.39
N HIS A 62 -1.91 4.00 -11.95
CA HIS A 62 -1.21 4.95 -11.08
C HIS A 62 -1.05 4.42 -9.65
N TYR A 63 -2.10 3.80 -9.10
CA TYR A 63 -1.99 3.09 -7.82
C TYR A 63 -0.90 2.01 -7.87
N ASN A 64 -0.91 1.21 -8.94
CA ASN A 64 0.08 0.16 -9.13
C ASN A 64 1.50 0.70 -9.17
N SER A 65 1.77 1.83 -9.84
CA SER A 65 3.11 2.41 -9.89
C SER A 65 3.60 2.85 -8.51
N VAL A 66 2.75 3.51 -7.72
CA VAL A 66 3.09 3.94 -6.35
C VAL A 66 3.40 2.73 -5.47
N VAL A 67 2.54 1.70 -5.51
CA VAL A 67 2.78 0.49 -4.71
C VAL A 67 4.03 -0.25 -5.16
N MET A 68 4.32 -0.31 -6.47
CA MET A 68 5.54 -0.93 -7.00
C MET A 68 6.79 -0.19 -6.54
N GLU A 69 6.82 1.14 -6.62
CA GLU A 69 7.97 1.94 -6.18
C GLU A 69 8.27 1.74 -4.70
N ARG A 70 7.24 1.80 -3.84
CA ARG A 70 7.41 1.60 -2.39
C ARG A 70 7.83 0.18 -2.05
N ALA A 71 7.26 -0.83 -2.70
CA ALA A 71 7.69 -2.21 -2.53
C ALA A 71 9.15 -2.42 -3.01
N GLY A 72 9.59 -1.71 -4.05
CA GLY A 72 10.97 -1.72 -4.52
C GLY A 72 11.95 -1.11 -3.51
N GLN A 73 11.59 0.00 -2.85
CA GLN A 73 12.40 0.59 -1.77
C GLN A 73 12.55 -0.37 -0.58
N ILE A 74 11.48 -1.09 -0.24
CA ILE A 74 11.49 -2.10 0.81
C ILE A 74 12.40 -3.29 0.43
N GLU A 75 12.33 -3.76 -0.82
CA GLU A 75 13.22 -4.81 -1.34
C GLU A 75 14.70 -4.38 -1.31
N ALA A 76 15.01 -3.16 -1.75
CA ALA A 76 16.38 -2.65 -1.76
C ALA A 76 17.00 -2.64 -0.35
N GLY A 77 16.22 -2.20 0.64
CA GLY A 77 16.63 -2.21 2.05
C GLY A 77 16.88 -3.63 2.58
N TRP A 78 15.99 -4.58 2.23
CA TRP A 78 16.18 -5.99 2.56
C TRP A 78 17.44 -6.56 1.90
N SER A 79 17.63 -6.35 0.60
CA SER A 79 18.77 -6.86 -0.16
C SER A 79 20.11 -6.39 0.43
N ALA A 80 20.18 -5.12 0.86
CA ALA A 80 21.39 -4.54 1.49
C ALA A 80 21.72 -5.14 2.88
N CYS A 81 20.72 -5.66 3.60
CA CYS A 81 20.89 -6.22 4.95
C CYS A 81 20.97 -7.75 4.95
N HIS A 82 20.31 -8.41 4.00
CA HIS A 82 20.06 -9.85 4.00
C HIS A 82 21.34 -10.69 4.07
N GLY A 83 22.39 -10.34 3.34
CA GLY A 83 23.64 -11.11 3.35
C GLY A 83 24.39 -11.06 4.69
N ARG A 84 24.13 -10.05 5.52
CA ARG A 84 24.78 -9.86 6.83
C ARG A 84 23.95 -10.44 7.97
N ASP A 85 22.64 -10.22 7.93
CA ASP A 85 21.71 -10.66 8.96
C ASP A 85 20.36 -11.05 8.31
N PRO A 86 20.21 -12.31 7.88
CA PRO A 86 19.02 -12.78 7.18
C PRO A 86 17.73 -12.66 8.01
N ASP A 87 17.79 -12.95 9.31
CA ASP A 87 16.62 -12.97 10.18
C ASP A 87 16.12 -11.56 10.50
N ARG A 88 17.04 -10.62 10.76
CA ARG A 88 16.69 -9.21 10.89
C ARG A 88 16.14 -8.65 9.58
N ALA A 89 16.80 -8.90 8.46
CA ALA A 89 16.34 -8.42 7.16
C ALA A 89 14.93 -8.92 6.85
N ARG A 90 14.65 -10.21 7.11
CA ARG A 90 13.31 -10.79 6.96
C ARG A 90 12.28 -10.10 7.86
N SER A 91 12.60 -9.90 9.13
CA SER A 91 11.68 -9.29 10.10
C SER A 91 11.35 -7.85 9.72
N GLU A 92 12.36 -7.07 9.31
CA GLU A 92 12.21 -5.70 8.83
C GLU A 92 11.35 -5.62 7.56
N LEU A 93 11.60 -6.50 6.58
CA LEU A 93 10.83 -6.57 5.34
C LEU A 93 9.35 -6.81 5.62
N VAL A 94 9.02 -7.80 6.45
CA VAL A 94 7.64 -8.13 6.82
C VAL A 94 6.98 -6.95 7.53
N MET A 95 7.68 -6.32 8.47
CA MET A 95 7.20 -5.15 9.19
C MET A 95 6.87 -4.00 8.22
N ARG A 96 7.80 -3.66 7.31
CA ARG A 96 7.61 -2.59 6.32
C ARG A 96 6.46 -2.85 5.35
N LEU A 97 6.32 -4.10 4.87
CA LEU A 97 5.19 -4.46 3.99
C LEU A 97 3.84 -4.35 4.72
N ARG A 98 3.78 -4.71 6.01
CA ARG A 98 2.57 -4.51 6.83
C ARG A 98 2.25 -3.04 7.05
N LEU A 99 3.26 -2.20 7.28
CA LEU A 99 3.08 -0.74 7.36
C LEU A 99 2.53 -0.18 6.05
N LEU A 100 3.10 -0.59 4.91
CA LEU A 100 2.61 -0.21 3.59
C LEU A 100 1.14 -0.61 3.38
N GLN A 101 0.77 -1.87 3.67
CA GLN A 101 -0.63 -2.32 3.60
C GLN A 101 -1.56 -1.50 4.49
N ARG A 102 -1.16 -1.21 5.74
CA ARG A 102 -1.96 -0.42 6.68
C ARG A 102 -2.14 1.03 6.19
N ALA A 103 -1.08 1.64 5.65
CA ALA A 103 -1.12 2.97 5.07
C ALA A 103 -2.05 3.03 3.85
N LEU A 104 -1.92 2.08 2.92
CA LEU A 104 -2.79 1.95 1.74
C LEU A 104 -4.25 1.72 2.12
N ARG A 105 -4.53 0.89 3.13
CA ARG A 105 -5.90 0.69 3.61
C ARG A 105 -6.47 1.99 4.18
N ARG A 106 -5.68 2.71 4.98
CA ARG A 106 -6.13 3.97 5.59
C ARG A 106 -6.42 5.03 4.55
N SER A 107 -5.55 5.19 3.55
CA SER A 107 -5.75 6.18 2.48
C SER A 107 -7.03 5.90 1.69
N LEU A 108 -7.35 4.63 1.45
CA LEU A 108 -8.57 4.22 0.74
C LEU A 108 -9.85 4.37 1.58
N LEU A 109 -9.75 4.25 2.90
CA LEU A 109 -10.90 4.36 3.81
C LEU A 109 -11.16 5.79 4.32
N GLN A 110 -10.18 6.69 4.18
CA GLN A 110 -10.27 8.08 4.64
C GLN A 110 -10.00 9.06 3.49
N PRO A 111 -10.81 9.04 2.41
CA PRO A 111 -10.56 9.87 1.22
C PRO A 111 -10.59 11.37 1.51
N ALA A 112 -11.30 11.83 2.54
CA ALA A 112 -11.34 13.25 2.95
C ALA A 112 -9.99 13.81 3.44
N ARG A 113 -8.97 12.96 3.63
CA ARG A 113 -7.62 13.37 4.07
C ARG A 113 -6.50 12.85 3.17
N THR A 114 -6.79 12.02 2.17
CA THR A 114 -5.77 11.38 1.34
C THR A 114 -6.29 11.01 -0.04
N LEU A 115 -5.69 11.64 -1.04
CA LEU A 115 -6.09 11.70 -2.43
C LEU A 115 -5.72 10.45 -3.24
N ALA A 116 -6.15 9.27 -2.82
CA ALA A 116 -5.87 8.06 -3.59
C ALA A 116 -6.75 7.97 -4.86
N ARG A 117 -6.27 8.52 -5.98
CA ARG A 117 -6.93 8.44 -7.30
C ARG A 117 -7.00 7.01 -7.82
N LEU A 118 -8.10 6.31 -7.53
CA LEU A 118 -8.36 4.99 -8.12
C LEU A 118 -8.96 5.08 -9.53
N ASN A 119 -9.76 6.11 -9.82
CA ASN A 119 -10.42 6.30 -11.11
C ASN A 119 -10.56 7.80 -11.47
N ARG A 120 -10.65 8.12 -12.76
CA ARG A 120 -10.81 9.49 -13.29
C ARG A 120 -12.25 10.00 -13.30
N HIS A 121 -13.25 9.14 -13.09
CA HIS A 121 -14.68 9.46 -13.09
C HIS A 121 -15.27 9.44 -11.68
N ASP A 122 -14.43 9.58 -10.67
CA ASP A 122 -14.89 9.60 -9.29
C ASP A 122 -15.52 10.98 -9.00
N PRO A 123 -16.76 11.05 -8.45
CA PRO A 123 -17.50 12.30 -8.28
C PRO A 123 -17.04 13.21 -7.12
N ALA A 124 -16.14 12.75 -6.23
CA ALA A 124 -15.64 13.52 -5.09
C ALA A 124 -14.60 14.65 -5.42
N TRP A 125 -14.54 15.16 -6.65
CA TRP A 125 -13.26 15.55 -7.30
C TRP A 125 -13.04 17.03 -7.70
N HIS A 126 -13.80 18.01 -7.22
CA HIS A 126 -13.66 19.35 -7.82
C HIS A 126 -12.40 20.18 -7.49
N THR A 127 -11.52 19.79 -6.56
CA THR A 127 -10.37 20.63 -6.20
C THR A 127 -9.25 19.87 -5.49
N VAL A 128 -8.34 19.15 -6.18
CA VAL A 128 -7.09 18.75 -5.48
C VAL A 128 -5.84 18.54 -6.35
N ASP A 129 -4.75 19.08 -5.81
CA ASP A 129 -3.35 19.14 -6.25
C ASP A 129 -2.55 17.92 -5.74
N PHE A 130 -1.64 17.39 -6.56
CA PHE A 130 -0.90 16.15 -6.31
C PHE A 130 0.31 16.31 -5.37
N SER A 131 0.61 17.53 -4.95
CA SER A 131 1.70 17.84 -4.01
C SER A 131 1.47 17.23 -2.60
N ASP A 132 0.23 16.88 -2.27
CA ASP A 132 -0.13 16.31 -0.96
C ASP A 132 0.18 14.82 -0.81
N LEU A 133 0.34 14.06 -1.91
CA LEU A 133 0.63 12.62 -1.83
C LEU A 133 2.11 12.35 -1.51
N ASP A 134 3.02 13.17 -2.00
CA ASP A 134 4.44 13.13 -1.63
C ASP A 134 4.63 13.61 -0.19
N ALA A 135 3.93 14.68 0.21
CA ALA A 135 3.91 15.15 1.61
C ALA A 135 3.32 14.10 2.57
N MET A 136 2.34 13.32 2.12
CA MET A 136 1.81 12.19 2.89
C MET A 136 2.77 11.01 3.00
N ALA A 137 3.58 10.77 1.97
CA ALA A 137 4.61 9.76 2.02
C ALA A 137 5.76 10.17 2.95
N ASP A 138 6.15 11.45 2.94
CA ASP A 138 7.12 12.00 3.89
C ASP A 138 6.57 12.03 5.32
N ALA A 139 5.29 12.37 5.52
CA ALA A 139 4.64 12.32 6.82
C ALA A 139 4.48 10.88 7.36
N LEU A 140 4.22 9.90 6.48
CA LEU A 140 4.20 8.48 6.83
C LEU A 140 5.59 7.96 7.24
N TRP A 141 6.65 8.52 6.65
CA TRP A 141 8.04 8.14 6.93
C TRP A 141 8.59 8.80 8.20
N HIS A 142 8.28 10.08 8.42
CA HIS A 142 8.65 10.81 9.64
C HIS A 142 7.86 10.38 10.87
N ALA A 143 6.56 10.04 10.73
CA ALA A 143 5.77 9.53 11.85
C ALA A 143 6.19 8.11 12.31
N SER A 144 6.95 7.38 11.50
CA SER A 144 7.59 6.11 11.89
C SER A 144 9.02 6.26 12.40
N GLY A 145 9.57 7.49 12.41
CA GLY A 145 10.92 7.82 12.86
C GLY A 145 11.00 8.50 14.23
N ASP A 146 9.90 9.06 14.75
CA ASP A 146 9.85 9.73 16.06
C ASP A 146 9.22 8.84 17.14
N ASP A 147 9.88 7.72 17.45
CA ASP A 147 9.81 7.09 18.79
C ASP A 147 11.24 6.84 19.29
N SER A 148 12.05 7.89 19.24
CA SER A 148 13.41 7.93 19.78
C SER A 148 13.63 9.27 20.48
N GLY A 149 13.20 9.33 21.74
CA GLY A 149 13.43 10.44 22.67
C GLY A 149 12.47 10.34 23.86
N LEU A 150 12.83 9.59 24.91
CA LEU A 150 13.31 10.15 26.20
C LEU A 150 12.17 10.94 26.89
N GLU A 151 11.57 10.50 27.99
CA GLU A 151 12.08 9.87 29.22
C GLU A 151 11.07 8.89 29.86
#